data_AF-A0A5J4T9L0-F1
#
_entry.id   AF-A0A5J4T9L0-F1
#
_cell.length_a   1.000
_cell.length_b   1.000
_cell.length_c   1.000
_cell.angle_alpha   90.00
_cell.angle_beta   90.00
_cell.angle_gamma   90.00
#
_symmetry.space_group_name_H-M   'P 1'
#
loop_
_entity.id
_entity.type
_entity.pdbx_description
1 polymer ?
#
loop_
_entity_poly.entity_id
_entity_poly.type
_entity_poly.pdbx_seq_one_letter_code
_entity_poly.pdbx_strand_id
1 'polypeptide(L)'
;MQVSSLVTKPQLQEVRDIAQGKSKGYVFATIDEMNTWMEDQENVAKLSISDNLYIVDKQVMDYWWDGTNLRVLETDLPDMSNVVTTLGAATGGGNAITDISIDGNTLTPAKNTSFVTN
;
A
#
# COMPACT_ATOMS: atom_id res chain seq x y z
N MET A 1 -12.27 24.05 14.65
CA MET A 1 -12.77 22.78 14.08
C MET A 1 -11.74 21.71 14.43
N GLN A 2 -11.94 20.97 15.52
CA GLN A 2 -11.04 19.86 15.87
C GLN A 2 -11.53 18.62 15.12
N VAL A 3 -10.71 18.11 14.21
CA VAL A 3 -10.92 16.83 13.54
C VAL A 3 -10.43 15.72 14.46
N SER A 4 -11.21 15.42 15.50
CA SER A 4 -11.03 14.21 16.28
C SER A 4 -11.63 13.05 15.47
N SER A 5 -10.83 12.43 14.61
CA SER A 5 -11.24 11.18 13.96
C SER A 5 -11.41 10.13 15.06
N LEU A 6 -12.66 9.84 15.40
CA LEU A 6 -13.05 8.78 16.34
C LEU A 6 -12.80 7.45 15.65
N VAL A 7 -11.55 6.98 15.67
CA VAL A 7 -11.26 5.58 15.35
C VAL A 7 -11.96 4.73 16.40
N THR A 8 -13.00 4.02 15.97
CA THR A 8 -13.81 3.19 16.85
C THR A 8 -13.07 1.91 17.19
N LYS A 9 -13.28 1.35 18.38
CA LYS A 9 -12.67 0.09 18.84
C LYS A 9 -12.77 -1.07 17.82
N PRO A 10 -13.86 -1.24 17.05
CA PRO A 10 -13.96 -2.27 16.01
C PRO A 10 -12.92 -2.09 14.89
N GLN A 11 -12.71 -0.87 14.39
CA GLN A 11 -11.72 -0.60 13.33
C GLN A 11 -10.28 -0.90 13.79
N LEU A 12 -9.97 -0.68 15.07
CA LEU A 12 -8.68 -1.04 15.65
C LEU A 12 -8.49 -2.55 15.82
N GLN A 13 -9.57 -3.29 16.00
CA GLN A 13 -9.54 -4.76 16.06
C GLN A 13 -9.33 -5.35 14.66
N GLU A 14 -9.97 -4.79 13.63
CA GLU A 14 -9.76 -5.15 12.22
C GLU A 14 -8.28 -4.98 11.82
N VAL A 15 -7.69 -3.80 12.05
CA VAL A 15 -6.27 -3.53 11.74
C VAL A 15 -5.33 -4.48 12.51
N ARG A 16 -5.68 -4.85 13.74
CA ARG A 16 -4.92 -5.81 14.52
C ARG A 16 -4.98 -7.22 13.92
N ASP A 17 -6.16 -7.68 13.51
CA ASP A 17 -6.32 -9.04 12.97
C ASP A 17 -5.65 -9.18 11.59
N ILE A 18 -5.59 -8.11 10.79
CA ILE A 18 -4.76 -7.99 9.57
C ILE A 18 -3.27 -8.14 9.92
N ALA A 19 -2.78 -7.30 10.83
CA ALA A 19 -1.35 -7.28 11.19
C ALA A 19 -0.89 -8.60 11.84
N GLN A 20 -1.83 -9.34 12.46
CA GLN A 20 -1.59 -10.66 13.03
C GLN A 20 -1.73 -11.80 12.00
N GLY A 21 -2.07 -11.50 10.74
CA GLY A 21 -2.21 -12.48 9.67
C GLY A 21 -3.35 -13.49 9.90
N LYS A 22 -4.38 -13.11 10.66
CA LYS A 22 -5.54 -13.97 10.93
C LYS A 22 -6.51 -14.02 9.76
N SER A 23 -6.49 -13.01 8.90
CA SER A 23 -7.27 -12.94 7.67
C SER A 23 -6.86 -14.06 6.71
N LYS A 24 -7.85 -14.78 6.18
CA LYS A 24 -7.66 -15.78 5.14
C LYS A 24 -7.77 -15.13 3.76
N GLY A 25 -7.08 -15.71 2.78
CA GLY A 25 -7.23 -15.36 1.37
C GLY A 25 -8.02 -16.43 0.63
N TYR A 26 -9.05 -16.00 -0.10
CA TYR A 26 -9.81 -16.81 -1.04
C TYR A 26 -9.46 -16.37 -2.46
N VAL A 27 -9.38 -17.29 -3.42
CA VAL A 27 -8.94 -17.00 -4.79
C VAL A 27 -9.97 -17.51 -5.78
N PHE A 28 -10.35 -16.65 -6.73
CA PHE A 28 -11.34 -16.92 -7.77
C PHE A 28 -10.76 -16.60 -9.15
N ALA A 29 -11.22 -17.30 -10.19
CA ALA A 29 -10.79 -17.02 -11.56
C ALA A 29 -11.43 -15.76 -12.13
N THR A 30 -12.70 -15.49 -11.78
CA THR A 30 -13.50 -14.38 -12.31
C THR A 30 -14.42 -13.76 -11.25
N ILE A 31 -14.94 -12.56 -11.51
CA ILE A 31 -15.96 -11.91 -10.66
C ILE A 31 -17.22 -12.78 -10.55
N ASP A 32 -17.68 -13.38 -11.64
CA ASP A 32 -18.91 -14.19 -11.65
C ASP A 32 -18.80 -15.43 -10.76
N GLU A 33 -17.62 -16.06 -10.74
CA GLU A 33 -17.33 -17.18 -9.83
C GLU A 33 -17.38 -16.73 -8.37
N MET A 34 -16.73 -15.61 -8.05
CA MET A 34 -16.79 -15.02 -6.71
C MET A 34 -18.23 -14.70 -6.30
N ASN A 35 -19.00 -14.05 -7.18
CA ASN A 35 -20.39 -13.70 -6.92
C ASN A 35 -21.27 -14.93 -6.69
N THR A 36 -21.15 -15.96 -7.55
CA THR A 36 -21.87 -17.23 -7.38
C THR A 36 -21.51 -17.90 -6.06
N TRP A 37 -20.23 -17.86 -5.67
CA TRP A 37 -19.78 -18.38 -4.38
C TRP A 37 -20.38 -17.61 -3.20
N MET A 38 -20.54 -16.28 -3.33
CA MET A 38 -21.12 -15.39 -2.32
C MET A 38 -22.65 -15.47 -2.21
N GLU A 39 -23.35 -15.97 -3.23
CA GLU A 39 -24.80 -16.22 -3.16
C GLU A 39 -25.14 -17.34 -2.15
N ASP A 40 -24.19 -18.24 -1.89
CA ASP A 40 -24.32 -19.29 -0.89
C ASP A 40 -24.02 -18.76 0.53
N GLN A 41 -25.06 -18.75 1.37
CA GLN A 41 -24.98 -18.31 2.76
C GLN A 41 -23.98 -19.13 3.60
N GLU A 42 -23.73 -20.40 3.25
CA GLU A 42 -22.74 -21.22 3.95
C GLU A 42 -21.31 -20.73 3.68
N ASN A 43 -21.07 -20.20 2.47
CA ASN A 43 -19.79 -19.64 2.09
C ASN A 43 -19.56 -18.27 2.73
N VAL A 44 -20.59 -17.43 2.77
CA VAL A 44 -20.55 -16.15 3.52
C VAL A 44 -20.30 -16.39 5.00
N ALA A 45 -20.87 -17.44 5.60
CA ALA A 45 -20.64 -17.79 6.99
C ALA A 45 -19.20 -18.26 7.30
N LYS A 46 -18.41 -18.64 6.27
CA LYS A 46 -16.99 -19.00 6.43
C LYS A 46 -16.08 -17.78 6.48
N LEU A 47 -16.53 -16.62 6.00
CA LEU A 47 -15.76 -15.39 5.95
C LEU A 47 -15.66 -14.73 7.32
N SER A 48 -14.45 -14.36 7.69
CA SER A 48 -14.17 -13.47 8.83
C SER A 48 -13.97 -12.04 8.33
N ILE A 49 -14.24 -11.07 9.20
CA ILE A 49 -13.91 -9.67 8.89
C ILE A 49 -12.43 -9.60 8.54
N SER A 50 -12.13 -8.87 7.49
CA SER A 50 -10.80 -8.73 6.90
C SER A 50 -10.29 -9.91 6.08
N ASP A 51 -11.09 -10.94 5.82
CA ASP A 51 -10.71 -11.94 4.82
C ASP A 51 -10.65 -11.30 3.42
N ASN A 52 -9.62 -11.66 2.66
CA ASN A 52 -9.37 -11.13 1.33
C ASN A 52 -9.92 -12.09 0.27
N LEU A 53 -10.52 -11.53 -0.78
CA LEU A 53 -11.04 -12.25 -1.94
C LEU A 53 -10.28 -11.75 -3.18
N TYR A 54 -9.39 -12.60 -3.67
CA TYR A 54 -8.53 -12.33 -4.82
C TYR A 54 -9.14 -12.81 -6.11
N ILE A 55 -9.00 -12.03 -7.18
CA ILE A 55 -9.43 -12.41 -8.51
C ILE A 55 -8.21 -12.51 -9.42
N VAL A 56 -8.02 -13.67 -10.04
CA VAL A 56 -6.83 -13.95 -10.87
C VAL A 56 -6.76 -13.04 -12.10
N ASP A 57 -7.91 -12.61 -12.62
CA ASP A 57 -7.96 -11.65 -13.71
C ASP A 57 -7.38 -10.29 -13.28
N LYS A 58 -6.24 -9.94 -13.90
CA LYS A 58 -5.44 -8.75 -13.57
C LYS A 58 -6.14 -7.42 -13.85
N GLN A 59 -7.28 -7.43 -14.55
CA GLN A 59 -8.08 -6.23 -14.79
C GLN A 59 -9.14 -5.99 -13.72
N VAL A 60 -9.27 -6.92 -12.77
CA VAL A 60 -10.27 -6.86 -11.72
C VAL A 60 -9.60 -6.45 -10.41
N MET A 61 -10.26 -5.55 -9.68
CA MET A 61 -9.82 -5.16 -8.35
C MET A 61 -10.12 -6.28 -7.35
N ASP A 62 -9.18 -6.56 -6.46
CA ASP A 62 -9.38 -7.48 -5.36
C ASP A 62 -10.34 -6.90 -4.31
N TYR A 63 -10.95 -7.78 -3.52
CA TYR A 63 -11.92 -7.42 -2.49
C TYR A 63 -11.49 -7.90 -1.10
N TRP A 64 -12.10 -7.34 -0.07
CA TRP A 64 -12.05 -7.84 1.31
C TRP A 64 -13.43 -7.78 1.96
N TRP A 65 -13.65 -8.60 2.97
CA TRP A 65 -14.92 -8.70 3.68
C TRP A 65 -14.99 -7.78 4.90
N ASP A 66 -15.93 -6.83 4.94
CA ASP A 66 -16.12 -5.93 6.10
C ASP A 66 -17.05 -6.49 7.19
N GLY A 67 -17.50 -7.73 7.03
CA GLY A 67 -18.50 -8.37 7.91
C GLY A 67 -19.93 -8.27 7.40
N THR A 68 -20.22 -7.37 6.46
CA THR A 68 -21.57 -7.19 5.89
C THR A 68 -21.56 -7.14 4.36
N ASN A 69 -20.54 -6.53 3.76
CA ASN A 69 -20.40 -6.31 2.33
C ASN A 69 -18.95 -6.50 1.86
N LEU A 70 -18.79 -6.75 0.57
CA LEU A 70 -17.49 -6.71 -0.09
C LEU A 70 -17.02 -5.27 -0.23
N ARG A 71 -15.76 -5.03 0.12
CA ARG A 71 -15.04 -3.77 -0.05
C ARG A 71 -13.89 -3.99 -1.02
N VAL A 72 -13.61 -3.00 -1.85
CA VAL A 72 -12.44 -3.04 -2.72
C VAL A 72 -11.18 -2.92 -1.85
N LEU A 73 -10.19 -3.79 -2.07
CA LEU A 73 -8.95 -3.84 -1.30
C LEU A 73 -8.06 -2.63 -1.59
N GLU A 74 -8.13 -2.06 -2.80
CA GLU A 74 -7.34 -0.91 -3.23
C GLU A 74 -8.20 0.06 -4.06
N THR A 75 -8.48 1.25 -3.54
CA THR A 75 -8.99 2.37 -4.33
C THR A 75 -7.83 3.29 -4.63
N ASP A 76 -7.55 3.46 -5.93
CA ASP A 76 -6.48 4.27 -6.52
C ASP A 76 -5.07 3.68 -6.36
N LEU A 77 -4.52 3.19 -7.48
CA LEU A 77 -3.08 3.19 -7.71
C LEU A 77 -2.60 4.62 -7.42
N PRO A 78 -1.75 4.86 -6.41
CA PRO A 78 -1.23 6.20 -6.18
C PRO A 78 -0.55 6.68 -7.46
N ASP A 79 -0.99 7.82 -7.98
CA ASP A 79 -0.41 8.43 -9.16
C ASP A 79 1.06 8.79 -8.87
N MET A 80 1.95 7.88 -9.25
CA MET A 80 3.39 8.03 -9.11
C MET A 80 3.99 9.04 -10.11
N SER A 81 3.18 9.63 -11.00
CA SER A 81 3.69 10.62 -11.96
C SER A 81 4.16 11.92 -11.30
N ASN A 82 3.71 12.20 -10.07
CA ASN A 82 3.90 13.49 -9.40
C ASN A 82 4.81 13.46 -8.15
N VAL A 83 5.67 12.45 -7.99
CA VAL A 83 6.70 12.49 -6.91
C VAL A 83 7.80 13.48 -7.31
N VAL A 84 7.59 14.75 -6.98
CA VAL A 84 8.58 15.82 -7.16
C VAL A 84 9.43 15.93 -5.88
N THR A 85 10.68 15.49 -5.94
CA THR A 85 11.67 15.69 -4.87
C THR A 85 12.52 16.93 -5.18
N THR A 86 12.11 18.11 -4.72
CA THR A 86 12.90 19.34 -4.91
C THR A 86 14.09 19.36 -3.95
N LEU A 87 15.32 19.29 -4.48
CA LEU A 87 16.54 19.51 -3.72
C LEU A 87 16.94 21.00 -3.77
N GLY A 88 17.04 21.65 -2.61
CA GLY A 88 17.53 23.02 -2.52
C GLY A 88 19.03 23.12 -2.83
N ALA A 89 19.45 24.18 -3.55
CA ALA A 89 20.86 24.44 -3.84
C ALA A 89 21.63 24.76 -2.56
N ALA A 90 22.63 23.94 -2.23
CA ALA A 90 23.52 24.19 -1.09
C ALA A 90 24.57 25.25 -1.46
N THR A 91 24.33 26.52 -1.14
CA THR A 91 25.33 27.58 -1.23
C THR A 91 26.17 27.60 0.06
N GLY A 92 27.16 26.72 0.15
CA GLY A 92 28.15 26.69 1.24
C GLY A 92 29.56 26.57 0.67
N GLY A 93 30.47 27.46 1.06
CA GLY A 93 31.84 27.60 0.54
C GLY A 93 32.81 26.45 0.86
N GLY A 94 32.32 25.25 1.13
CA GLY A 94 33.10 24.03 1.35
C GLY A 94 32.20 22.80 1.37
N ASN A 95 32.53 21.80 0.54
CA ASN A 95 31.76 20.58 0.27
C ASN A 95 30.38 20.81 -0.37
N ALA A 96 30.37 21.28 -1.62
CA ALA A 96 29.18 21.22 -2.46
C ALA A 96 28.91 19.77 -2.89
N ILE A 97 27.64 19.33 -2.82
CA ILE A 97 27.21 18.05 -3.37
C ILE A 97 27.23 18.22 -4.90
N THR A 98 28.18 17.57 -5.58
CA THR A 98 28.27 17.63 -7.06
C THR A 98 27.32 16.63 -7.71
N ASP A 99 27.04 15.51 -7.04
CA ASP A 99 26.26 14.40 -7.59
C ASP A 99 25.51 13.64 -6.48
N ILE A 100 24.30 13.17 -6.80
CA ILE A 100 23.49 12.30 -5.95
C ILE A 100 23.10 11.09 -6.77
N SER A 101 23.39 9.90 -6.26
CA SER A 101 22.86 8.64 -6.78
C SER A 101 21.72 8.16 -5.90
N ILE A 102 20.64 7.69 -6.50
CA ILE A 102 19.48 7.13 -5.81
C ILE A 102 19.36 5.67 -6.22
N ASP A 103 19.52 4.77 -5.26
CA ASP A 103 19.19 3.35 -5.41
C ASP A 103 18.14 2.98 -4.34
N GLY A 104 16.90 2.82 -4.77
CA GLY A 104 15.75 2.65 -3.87
C GLY A 104 15.58 3.81 -2.89
N ASN A 105 15.43 3.50 -1.60
CA ASN A 105 15.20 4.49 -0.53
C ASN A 105 16.50 4.99 0.14
N THR A 106 17.67 4.75 -0.47
CA THR A 106 18.97 5.07 0.12
C THR A 106 19.64 6.22 -0.61
N LEU A 107 19.91 7.32 0.10
CA LEU A 107 20.72 8.43 -0.40
C LEU A 107 22.18 8.23 0.01
N THR A 108 23.06 7.96 -0.95
CA THR A 108 24.51 7.91 -0.72
C THR A 108 25.17 9.15 -1.33
N PRO A 109 25.76 10.05 -0.51
CA PRO A 109 26.56 11.15 -1.03
C PRO A 109 27.80 10.59 -1.74
N ALA A 110 27.93 10.83 -3.04
CA ALA A 110 29.13 10.50 -3.78
C ALA A 110 30.18 11.60 -3.54
N LYS A 111 31.20 11.31 -2.73
CA LYS A 111 32.40 12.19 -2.62
C LYS A 111 33.32 11.90 -3.80
N ASN A 112 33.41 12.79 -4.78
CA ASN A 112 34.41 12.74 -5.83
C ASN A 112 35.72 13.42 -5.37
N THR A 113 36.55 12.73 -4.60
CA THR A 113 37.90 13.24 -4.28
C THR A 113 38.85 13.01 -5.45
N SER A 114 38.96 13.95 -6.38
CA SER A 114 40.12 14.03 -7.28
C SER A 114 40.74 15.42 -7.16
N PHE A 115 41.83 15.51 -6.40
CA PHE A 115 42.67 16.71 -6.38
C PHE A 115 43.69 16.58 -7.52
N VAL A 116 43.54 17.42 -8.54
CA VAL A 116 44.58 17.63 -9.54
C VAL A 116 45.67 18.49 -8.87
N THR A 117 46.82 17.88 -8.57
CA THR A 117 48.04 18.61 -8.23
C THR A 117 48.82 18.90 -9.52
N ASN A 118 49.00 20.18 -9.83
CA ASN A 118 49.92 20.68 -10.87
C ASN A 118 51.38 20.50 -10.48
#